data_AF-A0AAD8HMW3-F1
#
_entry.id   AF-A0AAD8HMW3-F1
#
_cell.length_a   1.000
_cell.length_b   1.000
_cell.length_c   1.000
_cell.angle_alpha   90.00
_cell.angle_beta   90.00
_cell.angle_gamma   90.00
#
_symmetry.space_group_name_H-M   'P 1'
#
loop_
_entity.id
_entity.type
_entity.pdbx_description
1 polymer ?
#
loop_
_entity_poly.entity_id
_entity_poly.type
_entity_poly.pdbx_seq_one_letter_code
_entity_poly.pdbx_strand_id
1 'polypeptide(L)'
;MIKTEESGFCFLNAQYIKTYASVRFSYKESARICARFPAIFGYSIDNNLRPKFEFLVKEMKRSIEEVKDFPQYLAFSLSRRIAPRHFHLKDRNVKVKLNRMLLWSDNRFYAKWK
;
A
#
# COMPACT_ATOMS: atom_id res chain seq x y z
N MET A 1 -27.77 13.75 26.11
CA MET A 1 -28.09 13.57 24.68
C MET A 1 -26.80 13.68 23.89
N ILE A 2 -26.38 12.57 23.28
CA ILE A 2 -25.05 12.37 22.70
C ILE A 2 -24.85 13.35 21.54
N LYS A 3 -23.94 14.31 21.72
CA LYS A 3 -23.23 15.01 20.66
C LYS A 3 -21.83 14.43 20.65
N THR A 4 -21.38 13.92 19.49
CA THR A 4 -20.00 13.68 19.03
C THR A 4 -19.89 12.28 18.43
N GLU A 5 -19.84 12.14 17.10
CA GLU A 5 -19.10 11.02 16.45
C GLU A 5 -19.00 11.12 14.92
N GLU A 6 -19.79 11.97 14.24
CA GLU A 6 -19.71 12.04 12.77
C GLU A 6 -18.59 12.94 12.22
N SER A 7 -17.98 13.79 13.05
CA SER A 7 -16.95 14.73 12.61
C SER A 7 -15.55 14.11 12.46
N GLY A 8 -15.25 12.96 13.08
CA GLY A 8 -13.93 12.32 12.98
C GLY A 8 -13.67 11.59 11.65
N PHE A 9 -14.72 11.10 11.00
CA PHE A 9 -14.63 10.33 9.74
C PHE A 9 -14.35 11.22 8.51
N CYS A 10 -14.69 12.51 8.57
CA CYS A 10 -14.54 13.44 7.45
C CYS A 10 -13.09 13.97 7.33
N PHE A 11 -12.38 14.17 8.44
CA PHE A 11 -11.02 14.73 8.43
C PHE A 11 -9.95 13.74 7.92
N LEU A 12 -10.10 12.44 8.19
CA LEU A 12 -9.15 11.42 7.72
C LEU A 12 -9.27 11.18 6.20
N ASN A 13 -10.48 11.27 5.65
CA ASN A 13 -10.68 11.28 4.20
C ASN A 13 -9.94 12.44 3.56
N ALA A 14 -9.99 13.64 4.15
CA ALA A 14 -9.31 14.82 3.60
C ALA A 14 -7.77 14.70 3.62
N GLN A 15 -7.17 14.19 4.70
CA GLN A 15 -5.71 14.05 4.84
C GLN A 15 -5.15 12.97 3.88
N TYR A 16 -5.86 11.85 3.77
CA TYR A 16 -5.59 10.80 2.79
C TYR A 16 -5.68 11.35 1.37
N ILE A 17 -6.79 11.99 1.02
CA ILE A 17 -7.01 12.56 -0.31
C ILE A 17 -5.97 13.63 -0.66
N LYS A 18 -5.54 14.49 0.28
CA LYS A 18 -4.57 15.57 -0.01
C LYS A 18 -3.18 15.03 -0.41
N THR A 19 -2.71 13.99 0.26
CA THR A 19 -1.38 13.42 -0.04
C THR A 19 -1.41 12.57 -1.30
N TYR A 20 -2.51 11.85 -1.51
CA TYR A 20 -2.74 11.01 -2.69
C TYR A 20 -3.22 11.80 -3.92
N ALA A 21 -3.65 13.05 -3.77
CA ALA A 21 -3.92 13.96 -4.89
C ALA A 21 -2.63 14.33 -5.64
N SER A 22 -1.47 14.37 -4.94
CA SER A 22 -0.16 14.43 -5.61
C SER A 22 0.12 13.17 -6.45
N VAL A 23 -0.56 12.07 -6.11
CA VAL A 23 -0.53 10.75 -6.76
C VAL A 23 -1.89 10.45 -7.43
N ARG A 24 -2.56 11.46 -8.02
CA ARG A 24 -3.73 11.35 -8.92
C ARG A 24 -4.78 10.25 -8.61
N PHE A 25 -5.26 10.12 -7.37
CA PHE A 25 -6.46 9.31 -7.09
C PHE A 25 -7.73 10.18 -7.13
N SER A 26 -8.77 9.72 -7.82
CA SER A 26 -10.10 10.32 -7.73
C SER A 26 -10.76 10.01 -6.38
N TYR A 27 -11.74 10.83 -5.97
CA TYR A 27 -12.54 10.59 -4.78
C TYR A 27 -13.15 9.16 -4.76
N LYS A 28 -13.66 8.71 -5.90
CA LYS A 28 -14.26 7.38 -6.05
C LYS A 28 -13.25 6.26 -5.84
N GLU A 29 -12.01 6.43 -6.33
CA GLU A 29 -10.94 5.45 -6.11
C GLU A 29 -10.49 5.43 -4.64
N SER A 30 -10.33 6.61 -4.04
CA SER A 30 -10.00 6.74 -2.61
C SER A 30 -11.06 6.06 -1.75
N ALA A 31 -12.34 6.31 -2.00
CA ALA A 31 -13.44 5.68 -1.28
C ALA A 31 -13.43 4.14 -1.41
N ARG A 32 -13.15 3.60 -2.61
CA ARG A 32 -13.02 2.15 -2.83
C ARG A 32 -11.85 1.55 -2.06
N ILE A 33 -10.70 2.23 -2.02
CA ILE A 33 -9.54 1.76 -1.25
C ILE A 33 -9.86 1.73 0.24
N CYS A 34 -10.44 2.81 0.76
CA CYS A 34 -10.87 2.88 2.16
C CYS A 34 -11.88 1.79 2.51
N ALA A 35 -12.85 1.52 1.64
CA ALA A 35 -13.85 0.47 1.85
C ALA A 35 -13.25 -0.94 1.86
N ARG A 36 -12.27 -1.22 0.97
CA ARG A 36 -11.60 -2.53 0.88
C ARG A 36 -10.53 -2.73 1.94
N PHE A 37 -10.00 -1.64 2.50
CA PHE A 37 -8.92 -1.67 3.48
C PHE A 37 -9.10 -0.58 4.55
N PRO A 38 -10.07 -0.74 5.48
CA PRO A 38 -10.36 0.26 6.51
C PRO A 38 -9.19 0.53 7.48
N ALA A 39 -8.29 -0.46 7.65
CA ALA A 39 -7.12 -0.31 8.52
C ALA A 39 -6.16 0.81 8.08
N ILE A 40 -6.29 1.32 6.85
CA ILE A 40 -5.49 2.43 6.33
C ILE A 40 -5.60 3.70 7.18
N PHE A 41 -6.75 3.91 7.85
CA PHE A 41 -6.98 5.06 8.71
C PHE A 41 -6.10 5.06 9.97
N GLY A 42 -5.58 3.90 10.37
CA GLY A 42 -4.64 3.77 11.49
C GLY A 42 -3.18 4.02 11.10
N TYR A 43 -2.87 4.30 9.84
CA TYR A 43 -1.49 4.46 9.38
C TYR A 43 -1.10 5.93 9.20
N SER A 44 0.11 6.25 9.67
CA SER A 44 0.73 7.55 9.43
C SER A 44 1.03 7.75 7.95
N ILE A 45 0.65 8.90 7.41
CA ILE A 45 0.92 9.26 6.02
C ILE A 45 2.43 9.39 5.80
N ASP A 46 3.09 10.23 6.58
CA ASP A 46 4.49 10.57 6.41
C ASP A 46 5.44 9.41 6.71
N ASN A 47 5.11 8.62 7.73
CA ASN A 47 6.00 7.58 8.24
C ASN A 47 5.70 6.18 7.71
N ASN A 48 4.55 5.97 7.06
CA ASN A 48 4.15 4.64 6.58
C ASN A 48 3.67 4.65 5.13
N LEU A 49 2.65 5.45 4.81
CA LEU A 49 2.04 5.40 3.48
C LEU A 49 2.97 5.97 2.40
N ARG A 50 3.42 7.22 2.57
CA ARG A 50 4.31 7.91 1.62
C ARG A 50 5.57 7.09 1.27
N PRO A 51 6.38 6.61 2.23
CA PRO A 51 7.60 5.87 1.88
C PRO A 51 7.30 4.57 1.11
N LYS A 52 6.17 3.90 1.38
CA LYS A 52 5.76 2.69 0.63
C LYS A 52 5.32 3.00 -0.80
N PHE A 53 4.66 4.12 -1.02
CA PHE A 53 4.30 4.57 -2.37
C PHE A 53 5.52 5.02 -3.18
N GLU A 54 6.40 5.79 -2.55
CA GLU A 54 7.63 6.22 -3.20
C GLU A 54 8.50 5.02 -3.57
N PHE A 55 8.64 4.03 -2.69
CA PHE A 55 9.35 2.80 -3.02
C PHE A 55 8.70 2.03 -4.18
N LEU A 56 7.37 1.93 -4.20
CA LEU A 56 6.64 1.25 -5.28
C LEU A 56 6.93 1.89 -6.66
N VAL A 57 6.84 3.22 -6.75
CA VAL A 57 6.94 3.93 -8.02
C VAL A 57 8.40 4.16 -8.41
N LYS A 58 9.24 4.63 -7.48
CA LYS A 58 10.63 5.02 -7.75
C LYS A 58 11.56 3.82 -7.81
N GLU A 59 11.47 2.87 -6.86
CA GLU A 59 12.36 1.71 -6.80
C GLU A 59 11.82 0.52 -7.59
N MET A 60 10.58 0.11 -7.32
CA MET A 60 10.00 -1.08 -7.95
C MET A 60 9.50 -0.84 -9.38
N LYS A 61 9.42 0.42 -9.82
CA LYS A 61 8.90 0.85 -11.13
C LYS A 61 7.53 0.23 -11.45
N ARG A 62 6.64 0.19 -10.45
CA ARG A 62 5.29 -0.36 -10.60
C ARG A 62 4.23 0.74 -10.71
N SER A 63 3.12 0.36 -11.32
CA SER A 63 1.94 1.21 -11.46
C SER A 63 1.19 1.32 -10.14
N ILE A 64 0.58 2.48 -9.92
CA ILE A 64 -0.28 2.76 -8.76
C ILE A 64 -1.55 1.89 -8.82
N GLU A 65 -1.95 1.47 -10.02
CA GLU A 65 -3.05 0.55 -10.31
C GLU A 65 -2.92 -0.78 -9.57
N GLU A 66 -1.69 -1.32 -9.41
CA GLU A 66 -1.49 -2.55 -8.64
C GLU A 66 -1.88 -2.37 -7.16
N VAL A 67 -1.75 -1.15 -6.62
CA VAL A 67 -2.17 -0.84 -5.25
C VAL A 67 -3.69 -0.65 -5.16
N LYS A 68 -4.34 -0.14 -6.20
CA LYS A 68 -5.81 -0.10 -6.30
C LYS A 68 -6.39 -1.52 -6.23
N ASP A 69 -5.75 -2.45 -6.94
CA ASP A 69 -6.17 -3.85 -6.97
C ASP A 69 -5.84 -4.58 -5.68
N PHE A 70 -4.71 -4.25 -5.05
CA PHE A 70 -4.22 -4.87 -3.82
C PHE A 70 -3.82 -3.82 -2.74
N PRO A 71 -4.81 -3.16 -2.09
CA PRO A 71 -4.53 -2.16 -1.06
C PRO A 71 -3.75 -2.69 0.14
N GLN A 72 -3.85 -4.01 0.41
CA GLN A 72 -3.12 -4.68 1.48
C GLN A 72 -1.60 -4.57 1.33
N TYR A 73 -1.08 -4.19 0.15
CA TYR A 73 0.31 -3.77 -0.02
C TYR A 73 0.77 -2.84 1.11
N LEU A 74 -0.07 -1.88 1.49
CA LEU A 74 0.24 -0.86 2.49
C LEU A 74 0.29 -1.40 3.92
N ALA A 75 -0.27 -2.59 4.18
CA ALA A 75 -0.17 -3.23 5.49
C ALA A 75 1.20 -3.88 5.73
N PHE A 76 1.94 -4.26 4.67
CA PHE A 76 3.21 -4.96 4.83
C PHE A 76 4.34 -4.02 5.26
N SER A 77 5.28 -4.55 6.03
CA SER A 77 6.50 -3.82 6.40
C SER A 77 7.37 -3.57 5.18
N LEU A 78 7.77 -2.31 4.97
CA LEU A 78 8.65 -1.92 3.89
C LEU A 78 10.02 -2.62 4.02
N SER A 79 10.66 -2.49 5.19
CA SER A 79 11.99 -3.03 5.45
C SER A 79 12.03 -4.53 5.63
N ARG A 80 11.00 -5.14 6.26
CA ARG A 80 11.04 -6.58 6.59
C ARG A 80 10.45 -7.47 5.49
N ARG A 81 9.59 -6.96 4.62
CA ARG A 81 8.88 -7.80 3.63
C ARG A 81 8.91 -7.25 2.21
N ILE A 82 8.58 -5.98 2.00
CA ILE A 82 8.48 -5.44 0.63
C ILE A 82 9.87 -5.35 -0.03
N ALA A 83 10.81 -4.66 0.61
CA ALA A 83 12.13 -4.42 0.03
C ALA A 83 12.96 -5.70 -0.15
N PRO A 84 13.08 -6.61 0.86
CA PRO A 84 13.85 -7.84 0.69
C PRO A 84 13.33 -8.70 -0.47
N ARG A 85 12.00 -8.84 -0.58
CA ARG A 85 11.38 -9.63 -1.66
C ARG A 85 11.51 -8.95 -3.03
N HIS A 86 11.46 -7.62 -3.07
CA HIS A 86 11.70 -6.89 -4.32
C HIS A 86 13.13 -7.12 -4.82
N PHE A 87 14.14 -6.92 -3.98
CA PHE A 87 15.55 -7.11 -4.37
C PHE A 87 15.84 -8.55 -4.76
N HIS A 88 15.34 -9.52 -3.98
CA HIS A 88 15.48 -10.95 -4.28
C HIS A 88 14.97 -11.33 -5.68
N LEU A 89 13.85 -10.74 -6.10
CA LEU A 89 13.29 -10.94 -7.44
C LEU A 89 14.00 -10.14 -8.53
N LYS A 90 14.45 -8.91 -8.20
CA LYS A 90 15.18 -8.02 -9.11
C LYS A 90 16.51 -8.65 -9.53
N ASP A 91 17.23 -9.25 -8.60
CA ASP A 91 18.51 -9.94 -8.86
C ASP A 91 18.34 -11.14 -9.80
N ARG A 92 17.14 -11.71 -9.84
CA ARG A 92 16.76 -12.84 -10.72
C ARG A 92 16.05 -12.39 -11.99
N ASN A 93 15.88 -11.09 -12.20
CA ASN A 93 15.11 -10.49 -13.29
C ASN A 93 13.67 -11.04 -13.40
N VAL A 94 13.03 -11.33 -12.26
CA VAL A 94 11.67 -11.87 -12.20
C VAL A 94 10.68 -10.78 -11.79
N LYS A 95 9.60 -10.62 -12.56
CA LYS A 95 8.47 -9.74 -12.21
C LYS A 95 7.20 -10.55 -11.94
N VAL A 96 6.61 -10.36 -10.75
CA VAL A 96 5.35 -11.00 -10.34
C VAL A 96 4.40 -9.99 -9.69
N LYS A 97 3.08 -10.25 -9.76
CA LYS A 97 2.05 -9.41 -9.12
C LYS A 97 2.28 -9.23 -7.62
N LEU A 98 1.94 -8.06 -7.07
CA LEU A 98 2.16 -7.74 -5.64
C LEU A 98 1.54 -8.76 -4.69
N ASN A 99 0.31 -9.22 -4.96
CA ASN A 99 -0.37 -10.20 -4.12
C ASN A 99 0.43 -11.52 -4.01
N ARG A 100 0.96 -12.02 -5.13
CA ARG A 100 1.79 -13.22 -5.17
C ARG A 100 3.14 -13.01 -4.49
N MET A 101 3.68 -11.80 -4.63
CA MET A 101 4.93 -11.41 -3.98
C MET A 101 4.80 -11.34 -2.46
N LEU A 102 3.67 -10.85 -1.93
CA LEU A 102 3.56 -10.44 -0.53
C LEU A 102 2.70 -11.34 0.36
N LEU A 103 1.71 -12.05 -0.19
CA LEU A 103 0.82 -12.91 0.58
C LEU A 103 1.45 -14.25 0.98
N TRP A 104 2.47 -14.71 0.25
CA TRP A 104 3.13 -15.97 0.58
C TRP A 104 3.97 -15.86 1.85
N SER A 105 4.10 -16.96 2.59
CA SER A 105 5.08 -17.08 3.66
C SER A 105 6.50 -16.96 3.11
N ASP A 106 7.45 -16.59 3.96
CA ASP A 106 8.85 -16.45 3.55
C ASP A 106 9.41 -17.76 2.99
N ASN A 107 9.18 -18.88 3.69
CA ASN A 107 9.60 -20.21 3.23
C ASN A 107 9.08 -20.52 1.82
N ARG A 108 7.78 -20.28 1.56
CA ARG A 108 7.18 -20.54 0.25
C ARG A 108 7.72 -19.59 -0.83
N PHE A 109 7.94 -18.33 -0.49
CA PHE A 109 8.46 -17.32 -1.41
C PHE A 109 9.89 -17.66 -1.85
N TYR A 110 10.82 -17.80 -0.89
CA TYR A 110 12.23 -18.04 -1.22
C TYR A 110 12.47 -19.42 -1.82
N ALA A 111 11.66 -20.44 -1.48
CA ALA A 111 11.75 -21.74 -2.12
C ALA A 111 11.32 -21.72 -3.61
N LYS A 112 10.41 -20.82 -4.01
CA LYS A 112 9.91 -20.76 -5.39
C LYS A 112 10.89 -20.08 -6.35
N TRP A 113 11.62 -19.07 -5.88
CA TRP A 113 12.57 -18.30 -6.67
C TRP A 113 13.97 -18.45 -6.08
N LYS A 114 14.59 -19.62 -6.31
CA LYS A 114 15.98 -19.87 -5.90
C LYS A 114 16.97 -19.19 -6.82
#